data_AF-A0A3D5D3V0-F1
#
_entry.id   AF-A0A3D5D3V0-F1
#
_cell.length_a   1.000
_cell.length_b   1.000
_cell.length_c   1.000
_cell.angle_alpha   90.00
_cell.angle_beta   90.00
_cell.angle_gamma   90.00
#
_symmetry.space_group_name_H-M   'P 1'
#
loop_
_entity.id
_entity.type
_entity.pdbx_description
1 polymer ?
#
loop_
_entity_poly.entity_id
_entity_poly.type
_entity_poly.pdbx_seq_one_letter_code
_entity_poly.pdbx_strand_id
1 'polypeptide(L)'
;MPFFQNLSIQSRLLLFVIGPVFALSCILLLFDFKEQLQREEDKLSQHALTTAKFLSAVIHNQTELHSKDYIGRLLKASQLNREPYLSLIISDADNQAIANLGTSFNISETLPQQDTIVMQQNTHDITMVKVFSTESTHRLLGYVFVAIDKGSLIEDHRQAFIKNVGYITLALILCSILVSWVSRSISQPIRDMTSALKRFVIGSQQVSQGKNTLPEIQSLQSTINQISRDMQHVEADMRHRIQDAQAQLRYQARHDALTGLVNRQELERRLQQALQDVKQHRANHVFCYM
;
A
#
# COMPACT_ATOMS: atom_id res chain seq x y z
N MET A 1 11.98 3.93 15.69
CA MET A 1 10.59 3.81 16.18
C MET A 1 10.36 2.42 16.79
N PRO A 2 10.21 2.30 18.12
CA PRO A 2 10.14 1.02 18.85
C PRO A 2 8.85 0.21 18.60
N PHE A 3 7.83 0.80 17.96
CA PHE A 3 6.56 0.15 17.67
C PHE A 3 6.69 -1.07 16.73
N PHE A 4 7.65 -1.06 15.80
CA PHE A 4 7.81 -2.14 14.82
C PHE A 4 8.42 -3.42 15.39
N GLN A 5 8.99 -3.41 16.59
CA GLN A 5 9.78 -4.54 17.11
C GLN A 5 8.95 -5.75 17.54
N ASN A 6 7.66 -5.57 17.88
CA ASN A 6 6.77 -6.64 18.34
C ASN A 6 5.83 -7.20 17.25
N LEU A 7 5.89 -6.66 16.02
CA LEU A 7 5.02 -7.07 14.93
C LEU A 7 5.58 -8.31 14.22
N SER A 8 4.71 -9.27 13.91
CA SER A 8 5.07 -10.44 13.12
C SER A 8 5.63 -10.01 11.76
N ILE A 9 6.52 -10.82 11.16
CA ILE A 9 7.09 -10.52 9.83
C ILE A 9 5.97 -10.25 8.79
N GLN A 10 4.81 -10.89 8.95
CA GLN A 10 3.64 -10.66 8.11
C GLN A 10 3.12 -9.22 8.23
N SER A 11 2.95 -8.71 9.45
CA SER A 11 2.45 -7.35 9.69
C SER A 11 3.46 -6.28 9.26
N ARG A 12 4.77 -6.57 9.35
CA ARG A 12 5.82 -5.67 8.85
C ARG A 12 5.80 -5.58 7.33
N LEU A 13 5.75 -6.72 6.64
CA LEU A 13 5.75 -6.78 5.18
C LEU A 13 4.47 -6.15 4.62
N LEU A 14 3.33 -6.39 5.28
CA LEU A 14 2.05 -5.74 4.99
C LEU A 14 2.18 -4.21 5.12
N LEU A 15 2.80 -3.70 6.19
CA LEU A 15 2.94 -2.26 6.40
C LEU A 15 3.91 -1.60 5.42
N PHE A 16 5.00 -2.27 5.04
CA PHE A 16 5.96 -1.74 4.06
C PHE A 16 5.43 -1.72 2.63
N VAL A 17 4.52 -2.63 2.26
CA VAL A 17 3.92 -2.66 0.91
C VAL A 17 2.65 -1.82 0.84
N ILE A 18 1.76 -1.92 1.84
CA ILE A 18 0.48 -1.21 1.84
C ILE A 18 0.66 0.26 2.19
N GLY A 19 1.58 0.60 3.11
CA GLY A 19 1.79 1.97 3.56
C GLY A 19 2.06 2.96 2.42
N PRO A 20 3.07 2.71 1.56
CA PRO A 20 3.39 3.61 0.45
C PRO A 20 2.29 3.69 -0.60
N VAL A 21 1.65 2.57 -0.94
CA VAL A 21 0.56 2.53 -1.94
C VAL A 21 -0.66 3.28 -1.42
N PHE A 22 -1.01 3.11 -0.15
CA PHE A 22 -2.09 3.84 0.49
C PHE A 22 -1.78 5.34 0.55
N ALA A 23 -0.57 5.71 0.97
CA ALA A 23 -0.14 7.11 1.01
C ALA A 23 -0.20 7.76 -0.38
N LEU A 24 0.31 7.08 -1.42
CA LEU A 24 0.26 7.56 -2.80
C LEU A 24 -1.19 7.71 -3.28
N SER A 25 -2.06 6.74 -2.99
CA SER A 25 -3.47 6.79 -3.37
C SER A 25 -4.21 7.93 -2.66
N CYS A 26 -3.92 8.17 -1.38
CA CYS A 26 -4.47 9.31 -0.64
C CYS A 26 -3.98 10.64 -1.19
N ILE A 27 -2.69 10.74 -1.52
CA ILE A 27 -2.11 11.96 -2.11
C ILE A 27 -2.76 12.26 -3.46
N LEU A 28 -2.87 11.26 -4.34
CA LEU A 28 -3.53 11.42 -5.64
C LEU A 28 -4.99 11.85 -5.49
N LEU A 29 -5.71 11.29 -4.52
CA LEU A 29 -7.11 11.64 -4.28
C LEU A 29 -7.29 13.04 -3.72
N LEU A 30 -6.41 13.48 -2.81
CA LEU A 30 -6.40 14.87 -2.32
C LEU A 30 -6.06 15.84 -3.44
N PHE A 31 -5.13 15.47 -4.32
CA PHE A 31 -4.74 16.30 -5.46
C PHE A 31 -5.86 16.41 -6.49
N ASP A 32 -6.47 15.29 -6.88
CA ASP A 32 -7.60 15.26 -7.81
C ASP A 32 -8.82 16.00 -7.25
N PHE A 33 -9.13 15.81 -5.96
CA PHE A 33 -10.20 16.56 -5.29
C PHE A 33 -9.95 18.07 -5.30
N LYS A 34 -8.72 18.50 -5.01
CA LYS A 34 -8.34 19.91 -5.06
C LYS A 34 -8.42 20.47 -6.49
N GLU A 35 -7.85 19.77 -7.46
CA GLU A 35 -7.93 20.19 -8.87
C GLU A 35 -9.36 20.27 -9.37
N GLN A 36 -10.21 19.33 -8.96
CA GLN A 36 -11.59 19.28 -9.41
C GLN A 36 -12.44 20.40 -8.80
N LEU A 37 -12.25 20.69 -7.50
CA LEU A 37 -12.83 21.88 -6.87
C LEU A 37 -12.41 23.16 -7.59
N GLN A 38 -11.11 23.29 -7.87
CA GLN A 38 -10.58 24.49 -8.51
C GLN A 38 -11.08 24.65 -9.95
N ARG A 39 -11.13 23.55 -10.73
CA ARG A 39 -11.68 23.57 -12.10
C ARG A 39 -13.16 23.95 -12.14
N GLU A 40 -13.95 23.49 -11.18
CA GLU A 40 -15.37 23.88 -11.10
C GLU A 40 -15.52 25.33 -10.66
N GLU A 41 -14.75 25.80 -9.68
CA GLU A 41 -14.73 27.23 -9.29
C GLU A 41 -14.37 28.15 -10.46
N ASP A 42 -13.37 27.76 -11.27
CA ASP A 42 -12.97 28.49 -12.47
C ASP A 42 -14.10 28.49 -13.54
N LYS A 43 -14.77 27.36 -13.76
CA LYS A 43 -15.91 27.27 -14.69
C LYS A 43 -17.06 28.17 -14.25
N LEU A 44 -17.45 28.13 -12.98
CA LEU A 44 -18.54 28.97 -12.47
C LEU A 44 -18.19 30.45 -12.57
N SER A 45 -16.95 30.82 -12.22
CA SER A 45 -16.46 32.19 -12.36
C SER A 45 -16.47 32.68 -13.81
N GLN A 46 -16.02 31.84 -14.75
CA GLN A 46 -16.09 32.15 -16.18
C GLN A 46 -17.52 32.27 -16.69
N HIS A 47 -18.43 31.43 -16.18
CA HIS A 47 -19.83 31.48 -16.57
C HIS A 47 -20.51 32.76 -16.04
N ALA A 48 -20.28 33.12 -14.77
CA ALA A 48 -20.73 34.39 -14.20
C ALA A 48 -20.26 35.59 -15.02
N LEU A 49 -18.98 35.59 -15.40
CA LEU A 49 -18.39 36.64 -16.23
C LEU A 49 -19.04 36.71 -17.62
N THR A 50 -19.33 35.56 -18.22
CA THR A 50 -19.98 35.49 -19.53
C THR A 50 -21.41 36.00 -19.47
N THR A 51 -22.17 35.61 -18.45
CA THR A 51 -23.54 36.09 -18.20
C THR A 51 -23.54 37.60 -17.94
N ALA A 52 -22.61 38.10 -17.15
CA ALA A 52 -22.49 39.53 -16.87
C ALA A 52 -22.09 40.34 -18.12
N LYS A 53 -21.17 39.83 -18.96
CA LYS A 53 -20.80 40.46 -20.24
C LYS A 53 -21.95 40.44 -21.24
N PHE A 54 -22.69 39.33 -21.33
CA PHE A 54 -23.87 39.22 -22.18
C PHE A 54 -24.94 40.23 -21.77
N LEU A 55 -25.23 40.30 -20.46
CA LEU A 55 -26.20 41.24 -19.92
C LEU A 55 -25.76 42.69 -20.14
N SER A 56 -24.48 43.00 -19.92
CA SER A 56 -23.90 44.30 -20.22
C SER A 56 -24.06 44.67 -21.70
N ALA A 57 -23.77 43.75 -22.62
CA ALA A 57 -23.91 43.98 -24.07
C ALA A 57 -25.36 44.17 -24.52
N VAL A 58 -26.31 43.42 -23.94
CA VAL A 58 -27.74 43.56 -24.24
C VAL A 58 -28.27 44.91 -23.74
N ILE A 59 -27.83 45.35 -22.56
CA ILE A 59 -28.19 46.67 -21.99
C ILE A 59 -27.52 47.80 -22.80
N HIS A 60 -26.26 47.64 -23.20
CA HIS A 60 -25.50 48.60 -24.00
C HIS A 60 -26.20 48.97 -25.32
N ASN A 61 -26.90 48.02 -25.94
CA ASN A 61 -27.56 48.21 -27.22
C ASN A 61 -29.01 48.75 -27.11
N GLN A 62 -29.49 49.03 -25.90
CA GLN A 62 -30.82 49.59 -25.65
C GLN A 62 -30.69 50.94 -24.96
N THR A 63 -30.48 51.99 -25.77
CA THR A 63 -30.28 53.39 -25.35
C THR A 63 -31.48 54.03 -24.64
N GLU A 64 -32.64 53.39 -24.66
CA GLU A 64 -33.80 53.78 -23.86
C GLU A 64 -34.14 52.63 -22.90
N LEU A 65 -33.95 52.84 -21.60
CA LEU A 65 -34.39 51.92 -20.53
C LEU A 65 -35.93 51.80 -20.54
N HIS A 66 -36.48 51.09 -21.53
CA HIS A 66 -37.92 50.88 -21.65
C HIS A 66 -38.39 49.84 -20.62
N SER A 67 -38.84 50.37 -19.48
CA SER A 67 -39.52 49.70 -18.36
C SER A 67 -38.66 48.73 -17.54
N LYS A 68 -38.65 48.94 -16.21
CA LYS A 68 -38.14 47.97 -15.22
C LYS A 68 -38.67 46.55 -15.45
N ASP A 69 -39.85 46.42 -16.06
CA ASP A 69 -40.49 45.16 -16.44
C ASP A 69 -39.80 44.40 -17.57
N TYR A 70 -39.13 45.06 -18.51
CA TYR A 70 -38.37 44.38 -19.57
C TYR A 70 -37.07 43.81 -19.00
N ILE A 71 -36.33 44.61 -18.23
CA ILE A 71 -35.12 44.19 -17.54
C ILE A 71 -35.40 43.03 -16.58
N GLY A 72 -36.51 43.10 -15.83
CA GLY A 72 -36.95 42.00 -14.97
C GLY A 72 -37.31 40.72 -15.73
N ARG A 73 -37.87 40.82 -16.94
CA ARG A 73 -38.13 39.67 -17.82
C ARG A 73 -36.86 39.09 -18.42
N LEU A 74 -35.90 39.93 -18.81
CA LEU A 74 -34.59 39.52 -19.32
C LEU A 74 -33.79 38.76 -18.25
N LEU A 75 -33.78 39.29 -17.02
CA LEU A 75 -33.18 38.63 -15.85
C LEU A 75 -33.80 37.26 -15.59
N LYS A 76 -35.14 37.16 -15.60
CA LYS A 76 -35.85 35.88 -15.45
C LYS A 76 -35.54 34.90 -16.57
N ALA A 77 -35.44 35.37 -17.81
CA ALA A 77 -35.09 34.53 -18.96
C ALA A 77 -33.64 34.02 -18.88
N SER A 78 -32.72 34.77 -18.27
CA SER A 78 -31.35 34.34 -18.03
C SER A 78 -31.23 33.23 -16.98
N GLN A 79 -32.24 33.04 -16.13
CA GLN A 79 -32.27 32.04 -15.06
C GLN A 79 -33.01 30.75 -15.44
N LEU A 80 -33.48 30.62 -16.70
CA LEU A 80 -34.41 29.58 -17.11
C LEU A 80 -33.79 28.16 -17.12
N ASN A 81 -32.47 28.06 -17.15
CA ASN A 81 -31.75 26.83 -16.88
C ASN A 81 -31.30 26.84 -15.42
N ARG A 82 -31.47 25.71 -14.72
CA ARG A 82 -31.12 25.48 -13.30
C ARG A 82 -29.66 25.82 -12.99
N GLU A 83 -29.36 27.10 -12.88
CA GLU A 83 -28.02 27.61 -12.67
C GLU A 83 -27.87 28.08 -11.21
N PRO A 84 -26.67 27.95 -10.61
CA PRO A 84 -26.41 28.24 -9.20
C PRO A 84 -26.27 29.75 -8.91
N TYR A 85 -27.06 30.59 -9.58
CA TYR A 85 -27.07 32.03 -9.32
C TYR A 85 -27.80 32.28 -8.00
N LEU A 86 -27.04 32.78 -7.02
CA LEU A 86 -27.62 33.36 -5.80
C LEU A 86 -28.44 34.61 -6.17
N SER A 87 -27.98 35.34 -7.20
CA SER A 87 -28.56 36.62 -7.60
C SER A 87 -27.96 37.27 -8.86
N LEU A 88 -28.79 38.08 -9.51
CA LEU A 88 -28.39 39.06 -10.51
C LEU A 88 -28.92 40.45 -10.13
N ILE A 89 -28.05 41.46 -10.14
CA ILE A 89 -28.43 42.85 -9.89
C ILE A 89 -27.92 43.74 -11.03
N ILE A 90 -28.76 44.65 -11.47
CA ILE A 90 -28.39 45.74 -12.39
C ILE A 90 -28.55 47.05 -11.61
N SER A 91 -27.48 47.84 -11.51
CA SER A 91 -27.49 49.16 -10.87
C SER A 91 -27.20 50.28 -11.87
N ASP A 92 -27.64 51.48 -11.53
CA ASP A 92 -27.27 52.73 -12.21
C ASP A 92 -25.83 53.16 -11.85
N ALA A 93 -25.29 54.20 -12.50
CA ALA A 93 -24.00 54.81 -12.20
C ALA A 93 -23.87 55.30 -10.74
N ASP A 94 -25.00 55.67 -10.12
CA ASP A 94 -25.11 56.04 -8.69
C ASP A 94 -25.32 54.82 -7.75
N ASN A 95 -25.12 53.61 -8.26
CA ASN A 95 -25.20 52.35 -7.52
C ASN A 95 -26.59 51.98 -6.97
N GLN A 96 -27.64 52.65 -7.44
CA GLN A 96 -29.01 52.28 -7.11
C GLN A 96 -29.47 51.09 -7.96
N ALA A 97 -29.99 50.05 -7.32
CA ALA A 97 -30.47 48.86 -8.01
C ALA A 97 -31.72 49.19 -8.87
N ILE A 98 -31.58 49.06 -10.19
CA ILE A 98 -32.64 49.23 -11.18
C ILE A 98 -33.51 47.97 -11.22
N ALA A 99 -32.87 46.80 -11.15
CA ALA A 99 -33.51 45.49 -11.11
C ALA A 99 -32.68 44.50 -10.29
N ASN A 100 -33.36 43.64 -9.53
CA ASN A 100 -32.76 42.58 -8.73
C ASN A 100 -33.56 41.29 -8.95
N LEU A 101 -32.84 40.20 -9.16
CA LEU A 101 -33.36 38.84 -9.23
C LEU A 101 -32.56 37.98 -8.23
N GLY A 102 -33.22 37.42 -7.21
CA GLY A 102 -32.56 36.61 -6.17
C GLY A 102 -32.50 37.31 -4.81
N THR A 103 -31.58 36.88 -3.95
CA THR A 103 -31.40 37.53 -2.63
C THR A 103 -30.79 38.93 -2.80
N SER A 104 -31.23 39.90 -2.01
CA SER A 104 -30.64 41.24 -2.01
C SER A 104 -29.40 41.28 -1.11
N PHE A 105 -28.26 41.74 -1.63
CA PHE A 105 -27.06 42.08 -0.85
C PHE A 105 -26.77 43.57 -0.99
N ASN A 106 -26.21 44.15 0.07
CA ASN A 106 -25.83 45.56 0.08
C ASN A 106 -24.59 45.76 -0.80
N ILE A 107 -24.75 46.56 -1.86
CA ILE A 107 -23.69 46.89 -2.84
C ILE A 107 -22.66 47.88 -2.24
N SER A 108 -22.87 48.33 -1.00
CA SER A 108 -22.11 49.44 -0.38
C SER A 108 -20.67 49.13 0.03
N GLU A 109 -20.22 47.87 0.07
CA GLU A 109 -18.94 47.57 0.74
C GLU A 109 -17.68 47.60 -0.12
N THR A 110 -17.73 47.66 -1.46
CA THR A 110 -16.50 47.90 -2.26
C THR A 110 -16.82 48.14 -3.74
N LEU A 111 -16.71 49.40 -4.21
CA LEU A 111 -16.73 49.69 -5.65
C LEU A 111 -15.34 49.46 -6.27
N PRO A 112 -15.25 48.71 -7.37
CA PRO A 112 -13.98 48.42 -8.02
C PRO A 112 -13.52 49.57 -8.93
N GLN A 113 -12.22 49.88 -8.89
CA GLN A 113 -11.60 50.88 -9.75
C GLN A 113 -11.40 50.38 -11.21
N GLN A 114 -11.38 49.06 -11.46
CA GLN A 114 -11.13 48.47 -12.79
C GLN A 114 -12.41 48.03 -13.53
N ASP A 115 -12.34 47.89 -14.86
CA ASP A 115 -13.50 47.66 -15.75
C ASP A 115 -14.15 46.28 -15.62
N THR A 116 -13.46 45.33 -15.01
CA THR A 116 -13.96 44.00 -14.64
C THR A 116 -13.27 43.55 -13.37
N ILE A 117 -14.01 43.21 -12.33
CA ILE A 117 -13.45 42.56 -11.13
C ILE A 117 -14.33 41.37 -10.76
N VAL A 118 -13.68 40.20 -10.61
CA VAL A 118 -14.25 39.03 -9.93
C VAL A 118 -13.90 39.21 -8.45
N MET A 119 -14.88 39.50 -7.61
CA MET A 119 -14.69 39.64 -6.16
C MET A 119 -15.03 38.30 -5.50
N GLN A 120 -13.99 37.58 -5.07
CA GLN A 120 -14.16 36.35 -4.29
C GLN A 120 -14.45 36.70 -2.83
N GLN A 121 -15.65 36.36 -2.33
CA GLN A 121 -16.01 36.46 -0.91
C GLN A 121 -16.12 35.05 -0.30
N ASN A 122 -15.98 34.97 1.04
CA ASN A 122 -15.90 33.70 1.79
C ASN A 122 -17.11 32.76 1.62
N THR A 123 -18.29 33.30 1.28
CA THR A 123 -19.54 32.52 1.18
C THR A 123 -20.14 32.52 -0.23
N HIS A 124 -19.78 33.48 -1.08
CA HIS A 124 -20.30 33.63 -2.44
C HIS A 124 -19.24 34.28 -3.34
N ASP A 125 -19.11 33.85 -4.60
CA ASP A 125 -18.30 34.60 -5.57
C ASP A 125 -19.19 35.63 -6.26
N ILE A 126 -18.81 36.91 -6.22
CA ILE A 126 -19.52 38.01 -6.87
C ILE A 126 -18.70 38.46 -8.07
N THR A 127 -19.21 38.23 -9.27
CA THR A 127 -18.62 38.78 -10.49
C THR A 127 -19.27 40.10 -10.84
N MET A 128 -18.46 41.15 -11.01
CA MET A 128 -18.92 42.51 -11.35
C MET A 128 -18.41 42.94 -12.73
N VAL A 129 -19.32 43.43 -13.57
CA VAL A 129 -19.02 43.95 -14.91
C VAL A 129 -19.62 45.35 -15.08
N LYS A 130 -18.79 46.32 -15.49
CA LYS A 130 -19.24 47.69 -15.79
C LYS A 130 -20.01 47.73 -17.12
N VAL A 131 -21.00 48.62 -17.20
CA VAL A 131 -21.79 48.88 -18.43
C VAL A 131 -21.55 50.33 -18.88
N PHE A 132 -21.07 50.52 -20.10
CA PHE A 132 -20.78 51.85 -20.69
C PHE A 132 -21.84 52.23 -21.73
N SER A 133 -21.98 53.51 -22.08
CA SER A 133 -22.87 54.01 -23.15
C SER A 133 -22.22 53.92 -24.54
N THR A 134 -23.06 53.75 -25.58
CA THR A 134 -22.69 53.73 -27.01
C THR A 134 -22.44 55.12 -27.61
N GLU A 135 -22.85 56.20 -26.95
CA GLU A 135 -22.63 57.55 -27.47
C GLU A 135 -21.19 58.04 -27.23
N SER A 136 -20.73 58.96 -28.10
CA SER A 136 -19.35 59.49 -28.26
C SER A 136 -18.61 59.94 -26.98
N THR A 137 -19.23 59.87 -25.81
CA THR A 137 -18.70 60.30 -24.52
C THR A 137 -18.44 59.17 -23.51
N HIS A 138 -18.60 57.87 -23.86
CA HIS A 138 -18.25 56.74 -22.97
C HIS A 138 -18.80 56.89 -21.53
N ARG A 139 -20.03 57.41 -21.40
CA ARG A 139 -20.63 57.64 -20.08
C ARG A 139 -20.98 56.29 -19.44
N LEU A 140 -20.52 56.07 -18.20
CA LEU A 140 -20.90 54.89 -17.40
C LEU A 140 -22.42 54.88 -17.21
N LEU A 141 -23.08 53.79 -17.61
CA LEU A 141 -24.53 53.60 -17.46
C LEU A 141 -24.88 52.85 -16.17
N GLY A 142 -23.96 52.02 -15.65
CA GLY A 142 -24.24 51.21 -14.48
C GLY A 142 -23.35 49.98 -14.31
N TYR A 143 -23.78 49.07 -13.44
CA TYR A 143 -23.05 47.84 -13.12
C TYR A 143 -23.97 46.62 -13.16
N VAL A 144 -23.43 45.49 -13.62
CA VAL A 144 -24.07 44.17 -13.53
C VAL A 144 -23.33 43.35 -12.47
N PHE A 145 -24.07 42.86 -11.48
CA PHE A 145 -23.58 41.96 -10.44
C PHE A 145 -24.19 40.57 -10.65
N VAL A 146 -23.35 39.55 -10.66
CA VAL A 146 -23.75 38.15 -10.66
C VAL A 146 -23.13 37.49 -9.44
N ALA A 147 -23.93 37.05 -8.47
CA ALA A 147 -23.42 36.27 -7.34
C ALA A 147 -23.81 34.80 -7.47
N ILE A 148 -22.85 33.92 -7.18
CA ILE A 148 -23.00 32.46 -7.26
C ILE A 148 -22.86 31.85 -5.87
N ASP A 149 -23.74 30.88 -5.56
CA ASP A 149 -23.74 30.15 -4.30
C ASP A 149 -22.75 28.97 -4.32
N LYS A 150 -21.71 29.04 -3.47
CA LYS A 150 -20.74 27.96 -3.28
C LYS A 150 -21.35 26.71 -2.63
N GLY A 151 -22.49 26.84 -1.93
CA GLY A 151 -23.15 25.75 -1.21
C GLY A 151 -23.86 24.74 -2.14
N SER A 152 -24.40 25.20 -3.26
CA SER A 152 -25.12 24.35 -4.22
C SER A 152 -24.22 23.34 -4.96
N LEU A 153 -22.90 23.56 -4.98
CA LEU A 153 -21.89 22.65 -5.53
C LEU A 153 -21.76 21.34 -4.73
N ILE A 154 -22.14 21.34 -3.46
CA ILE A 154 -22.00 20.17 -2.56
C ILE A 154 -22.95 19.04 -2.94
N GLU A 155 -24.14 19.35 -3.48
CA GLU A 155 -25.17 18.35 -3.79
C GLU A 155 -24.85 17.56 -5.07
N ASP A 156 -24.25 18.22 -6.08
CA ASP A 156 -23.80 17.56 -7.32
C ASP A 156 -22.54 16.71 -7.12
N HIS A 157 -21.82 16.88 -5.99
CA HIS A 157 -20.58 16.18 -5.70
C HIS A 157 -20.75 14.77 -5.09
N ARG A 158 -21.98 14.34 -4.76
CA ARG A 158 -22.21 12.99 -4.19
C ARG A 158 -21.72 11.89 -5.13
N GLN A 159 -21.88 12.05 -6.44
CA GLN A 159 -21.47 11.02 -7.41
C GLN A 159 -19.95 10.98 -7.62
N ALA A 160 -19.29 12.14 -7.70
CA ALA A 160 -17.83 12.22 -7.79
C ALA A 160 -17.17 11.65 -6.53
N PHE A 161 -17.73 11.96 -5.36
CA PHE A 161 -17.28 11.41 -4.08
C PHE A 161 -17.42 9.88 -4.02
N ILE A 162 -18.57 9.33 -4.42
CA ILE A 162 -18.80 7.88 -4.46
C ILE A 162 -17.80 7.18 -5.39
N LYS A 163 -17.50 7.76 -6.57
CA LYS A 163 -16.52 7.20 -7.50
C LYS A 163 -15.12 7.14 -6.88
N ASN A 164 -14.69 8.22 -6.23
CA ASN A 164 -13.36 8.31 -5.62
C ASN A 164 -13.21 7.37 -4.40
N VAL A 165 -14.25 7.25 -3.57
CA VAL A 165 -14.31 6.23 -2.52
C VAL A 165 -14.25 4.81 -3.11
N GLY A 166 -14.89 4.59 -4.26
CA GLY A 166 -14.81 3.33 -5.02
C GLY A 166 -13.37 2.97 -5.42
N TYR A 167 -12.56 3.92 -5.88
CA TYR A 167 -11.16 3.64 -6.23
C TYR A 167 -10.31 3.27 -5.01
N ILE A 168 -10.49 3.96 -3.87
CA ILE A 168 -9.76 3.63 -2.63
C ILE A 168 -10.11 2.22 -2.17
N THR A 169 -11.40 1.88 -2.15
CA THR A 169 -11.85 0.55 -1.69
C THR A 169 -11.32 -0.55 -2.60
N LEU A 170 -11.35 -0.36 -3.92
CA LEU A 170 -10.74 -1.27 -4.88
C LEU A 170 -9.23 -1.43 -4.65
N ALA A 171 -8.50 -0.34 -4.45
CA ALA A 171 -7.06 -0.37 -4.20
C ALA A 171 -6.72 -1.14 -2.91
N LEU A 172 -7.48 -0.93 -1.84
CA LEU A 172 -7.32 -1.65 -0.57
C LEU A 172 -7.58 -3.15 -0.71
N ILE A 173 -8.63 -3.53 -1.44
CA ILE A 173 -8.94 -4.93 -1.72
C ILE A 173 -7.80 -5.58 -2.52
N LEU A 174 -7.32 -4.92 -3.56
CA LEU A 174 -6.25 -5.44 -4.41
C LEU A 174 -4.93 -5.58 -3.64
N CYS A 175 -4.59 -4.61 -2.78
CA CYS A 175 -3.47 -4.72 -1.85
C CYS A 175 -3.61 -5.90 -0.89
N SER A 176 -4.80 -6.10 -0.30
CA SER A 176 -5.06 -7.21 0.61
C SER A 176 -4.87 -8.57 -0.06
N ILE A 177 -5.35 -8.71 -1.31
CA ILE A 177 -5.16 -9.91 -2.13
C ILE A 177 -3.67 -10.15 -2.40
N LEU A 178 -2.94 -9.12 -2.82
CA LEU A 178 -1.52 -9.21 -3.17
C LEU A 178 -0.68 -9.61 -1.95
N VAL A 179 -0.96 -9.04 -0.77
CA VAL A 179 -0.28 -9.43 0.46
C VAL A 179 -0.58 -10.88 0.85
N SER A 180 -1.84 -11.30 0.74
CA SER A 180 -2.21 -12.70 1.01
C SER A 180 -1.49 -13.68 0.07
N TRP A 181 -1.34 -13.30 -1.21
CA TRP A 181 -0.62 -14.07 -2.21
C TRP A 181 0.89 -14.15 -1.91
N VAL A 182 1.56 -13.02 -1.67
CA VAL A 182 3.00 -13.00 -1.32
C VAL A 182 3.29 -13.74 -0.01
N SER A 183 2.41 -13.57 0.98
CA SER A 183 2.54 -14.24 2.28
C SER A 183 2.54 -15.76 2.14
N ARG A 184 1.60 -16.30 1.35
CA ARG A 184 1.49 -17.75 1.08
C ARG A 184 2.56 -18.26 0.13
N SER A 185 2.93 -17.48 -0.90
CA SER A 185 3.83 -17.95 -1.96
C SER A 185 5.31 -17.84 -1.62
N ILE A 186 5.71 -16.92 -0.75
CA ILE A 186 7.13 -16.61 -0.49
C ILE A 186 7.45 -16.65 1.00
N SER A 187 6.69 -15.91 1.82
CA SER A 187 7.05 -15.72 3.23
C SER A 187 6.88 -16.96 4.09
N GLN A 188 5.78 -17.73 3.91
CA GLN A 188 5.57 -18.97 4.65
C GLN A 188 6.61 -20.05 4.32
N PRO A 189 6.86 -20.41 3.04
CA PRO A 189 7.84 -21.44 2.71
C PRO A 189 9.26 -21.14 3.21
N ILE A 190 9.70 -19.87 3.14
CA ILE A 190 11.03 -19.48 3.65
C ILE A 190 11.11 -19.67 5.16
N ARG A 191 10.03 -19.32 5.89
CA ARG A 191 9.97 -19.47 7.35
C ARG A 191 9.96 -20.94 7.75
N ASP A 192 9.20 -21.76 7.02
CA ASP A 192 9.14 -23.22 7.22
C ASP A 192 10.52 -23.84 6.94
N MET A 193 11.18 -23.46 5.84
CA MET A 193 12.52 -23.94 5.49
C MET A 193 13.57 -23.51 6.50
N THR A 194 13.54 -22.26 6.98
CA THR A 194 14.46 -21.79 8.04
C THR A 194 14.28 -22.60 9.32
N SER A 195 13.04 -22.94 9.66
CA SER A 195 12.73 -23.76 10.83
C SER A 195 13.18 -25.20 10.65
N ALA A 196 13.00 -25.78 9.45
CA ALA A 196 13.46 -27.12 9.11
C ALA A 196 14.99 -27.20 9.10
N LEU A 197 15.68 -26.18 8.59
CA LEU A 197 17.14 -26.09 8.62
C LEU A 197 17.66 -26.01 10.06
N LYS A 198 17.03 -25.22 10.94
CA LYS A 198 17.39 -25.20 12.37
C LYS A 198 17.23 -26.57 13.03
N ARG A 199 16.15 -27.30 12.73
CA ARG A 199 15.93 -28.67 13.24
C ARG A 199 16.91 -29.69 12.68
N PHE A 200 17.31 -29.52 11.41
CA PHE A 200 18.34 -30.32 10.75
C PHE A 200 19.72 -30.11 11.38
N VAL A 201 20.12 -28.85 11.61
CA VAL A 201 21.39 -28.51 12.31
C VAL A 201 21.43 -29.08 13.73
N ILE A 202 20.26 -29.24 14.38
CA ILE A 202 20.13 -29.83 15.72
C ILE A 202 20.00 -31.38 15.67
N GLY A 203 20.10 -32.00 14.48
CA GLY A 203 20.19 -33.46 14.33
C GLY A 203 18.86 -34.20 14.18
N SER A 204 17.77 -33.51 13.84
CA SER A 204 16.44 -34.12 13.71
C SER A 204 15.82 -33.92 12.31
N GLN A 205 15.87 -35.01 11.53
CA GLN A 205 15.03 -35.34 10.36
C GLN A 205 15.26 -34.59 9.03
N GLN A 206 14.91 -35.29 7.94
CA GLN A 206 14.95 -34.79 6.56
C GLN A 206 13.93 -33.67 6.33
N VAL A 207 14.30 -32.67 5.53
CA VAL A 207 13.43 -31.54 5.20
C VAL A 207 12.34 -32.03 4.24
N SER A 208 11.09 -32.05 4.70
CA SER A 208 9.92 -32.56 3.96
C SER A 208 9.55 -31.67 2.76
N GLN A 209 9.27 -32.27 1.60
CA GLN A 209 8.97 -31.55 0.35
C GLN A 209 7.61 -30.86 0.43
N GLY A 210 7.62 -29.53 0.46
CA GLY A 210 6.41 -28.72 0.33
C GLY A 210 5.83 -28.85 -1.07
N LYS A 211 4.54 -29.23 -1.19
CA LYS A 211 3.89 -29.52 -2.49
C LYS A 211 3.65 -28.31 -3.40
N ASN A 212 3.99 -27.09 -2.98
CA ASN A 212 3.78 -25.85 -3.75
C ASN A 212 4.88 -24.84 -3.41
N THR A 213 6.11 -25.16 -3.76
CA THR A 213 7.25 -24.29 -3.46
C THR A 213 7.97 -23.89 -4.75
N LEU A 214 8.42 -22.64 -4.82
CA LEU A 214 9.13 -22.08 -5.96
C LEU A 214 10.30 -23.00 -6.40
N PRO A 215 10.60 -23.07 -7.72
CA PRO A 215 11.59 -24.01 -8.26
C PRO A 215 12.99 -23.81 -7.65
N GLU A 216 13.38 -22.58 -7.31
CA GLU A 216 14.66 -22.28 -6.67
C GLU A 216 14.76 -22.87 -5.26
N ILE A 217 13.66 -22.81 -4.49
CA ILE A 217 13.59 -23.36 -3.14
C ILE A 217 13.56 -24.89 -3.19
N GLN A 218 12.90 -25.47 -4.20
CA GLN A 218 12.93 -26.90 -4.44
C GLN A 218 14.36 -27.40 -4.74
N SER A 219 15.13 -26.63 -5.53
CA SER A 219 16.53 -26.92 -5.81
C SER A 219 17.42 -26.85 -4.56
N LEU A 220 17.16 -25.90 -3.67
CA LEU A 220 17.90 -25.81 -2.40
C LEU A 220 17.56 -26.99 -1.48
N GLN A 221 16.29 -27.34 -1.41
CA GLN A 221 15.84 -28.47 -0.60
C GLN A 221 16.40 -29.81 -1.07
N SER A 222 16.46 -30.04 -2.40
CA SER A 222 17.07 -31.25 -2.94
C SER A 222 18.56 -31.33 -2.61
N THR A 223 19.27 -30.19 -2.66
CA THR A 223 20.70 -30.08 -2.31
C THR A 223 20.94 -30.42 -0.84
N ILE A 224 20.15 -29.87 0.09
CA ILE A 224 20.27 -30.18 1.53
C ILE A 224 20.01 -31.67 1.78
N ASN A 225 19.01 -32.24 1.13
CA ASN A 225 18.69 -33.67 1.26
C ASN A 225 19.77 -34.58 0.63
N GLN A 226 20.51 -34.10 -0.37
CA GLN A 226 21.66 -34.81 -0.91
C GLN A 226 22.83 -34.80 0.08
N ILE A 227 23.20 -33.63 0.60
CA ILE A 227 24.27 -33.50 1.61
C ILE A 227 23.97 -34.35 2.85
N SER A 228 22.71 -34.36 3.30
CA SER A 228 22.28 -35.21 4.43
C SER A 228 22.54 -36.70 4.17
N ARG A 229 22.23 -37.19 2.96
CA ARG A 229 22.49 -38.58 2.58
C ARG A 229 23.97 -38.89 2.49
N ASP A 230 24.75 -38.00 1.88
CA ASP A 230 26.20 -38.16 1.75
C ASP A 230 26.87 -38.20 3.14
N MET A 231 26.45 -37.32 4.05
CA MET A 231 26.98 -37.29 5.41
C MET A 231 26.62 -38.55 6.21
N GLN A 232 25.41 -39.09 6.05
CA GLN A 232 25.02 -40.37 6.64
C GLN A 232 25.88 -41.54 6.12
N HIS A 233 26.19 -41.54 4.82
CA HIS A 233 27.07 -42.55 4.22
C HIS A 233 28.51 -42.45 4.74
N VAL A 234 29.05 -41.23 4.85
CA VAL A 234 30.38 -41.00 5.42
C VAL A 234 30.45 -41.44 6.88
N GLU A 235 29.42 -41.15 7.69
CA GLU A 235 29.39 -41.57 9.09
C GLU A 235 29.35 -43.10 9.21
N ALA A 236 28.55 -43.77 8.37
CA ALA A 236 28.49 -45.24 8.34
C ALA A 236 29.84 -45.86 7.93
N ASP A 237 30.50 -45.35 6.88
CA ASP A 237 31.81 -45.83 6.45
C ASP A 237 32.86 -45.62 7.54
N MET A 238 32.86 -44.44 8.17
CA MET A 238 33.81 -44.13 9.24
C MET A 238 33.60 -45.05 10.46
N ARG A 239 32.36 -45.34 10.82
CA ARG A 239 32.05 -46.30 11.89
C ARG A 239 32.58 -47.69 11.57
N HIS A 240 32.42 -48.16 10.33
CA HIS A 240 32.97 -49.43 9.88
C HIS A 240 34.50 -49.44 10.00
N ARG A 241 35.19 -48.42 9.47
CA ARG A 241 36.65 -48.31 9.57
C ARG A 241 37.16 -48.29 11.01
N ILE A 242 36.46 -47.59 11.90
CA ILE A 242 36.80 -47.55 13.33
C ILE A 242 36.64 -48.95 13.94
N GLN A 243 35.55 -49.65 13.63
CA GLN A 243 35.32 -51.01 14.13
C GLN A 243 36.40 -51.98 13.64
N ASP A 244 36.76 -51.91 12.36
CA ASP A 244 37.80 -52.75 11.76
C ASP A 244 39.17 -52.45 12.37
N ALA A 245 39.53 -51.17 12.52
CA ALA A 245 40.77 -50.76 13.18
C ALA A 245 40.80 -51.21 14.64
N GLN A 246 39.69 -51.10 15.37
CA GLN A 246 39.58 -51.61 16.74
C GLN A 246 39.71 -53.13 16.80
N ALA A 247 39.13 -53.86 15.84
CA ALA A 247 39.26 -55.32 15.75
C ALA A 247 40.72 -55.73 15.49
N GLN A 248 41.41 -55.03 14.57
CA GLN A 248 42.83 -55.25 14.30
C GLN A 248 43.71 -54.94 15.50
N LEU A 249 43.48 -53.82 16.19
CA LEU A 249 44.21 -53.48 17.42
C LEU A 249 43.99 -54.52 18.51
N ARG A 250 42.74 -54.98 18.70
CA ARG A 250 42.44 -56.07 19.65
C ARG A 250 43.13 -57.37 19.26
N TYR A 251 43.21 -57.66 17.96
CA TYR A 251 43.90 -58.83 17.46
C TYR A 251 45.40 -58.76 17.75
N GLN A 252 46.05 -57.63 17.43
CA GLN A 252 47.47 -57.39 17.70
C GLN A 252 47.80 -57.38 19.20
N ALA A 253 46.91 -56.86 20.04
CA ALA A 253 47.13 -56.86 21.50
C ALA A 253 47.05 -58.26 22.13
N ARG A 254 46.41 -59.23 21.46
CA ARG A 254 46.20 -60.60 21.97
C ARG A 254 47.07 -61.66 21.29
N HIS A 255 47.67 -61.34 20.15
CA HIS A 255 48.50 -62.25 19.38
C HIS A 255 49.94 -61.73 19.29
N ASP A 256 50.89 -62.65 19.19
CA ASP A 256 52.29 -62.35 18.92
C ASP A 256 52.48 -62.01 17.44
N ALA A 257 53.15 -60.90 17.17
CA ALA A 257 53.25 -60.34 15.82
C ALA A 257 54.12 -61.19 14.87
N LEU A 258 55.02 -62.02 15.39
CA LEU A 258 55.95 -62.82 14.59
C LEU A 258 55.39 -64.21 14.27
N THR A 259 54.58 -64.77 15.17
CA THR A 259 54.03 -66.13 15.05
C THR A 259 52.54 -66.19 14.73
N GLY A 260 51.80 -65.10 14.95
CA GLY A 260 50.34 -65.05 14.80
C GLY A 260 49.57 -65.86 15.85
N LEU A 261 50.27 -66.50 16.79
CA LEU A 261 49.70 -67.23 17.91
C LEU A 261 49.30 -66.29 19.05
N VAL A 262 48.53 -66.77 20.01
CA VAL A 262 48.15 -65.99 21.20
C VAL A 262 49.43 -65.59 21.96
N ASN A 263 49.55 -64.31 22.32
CA ASN A 263 50.72 -63.84 23.04
C ASN A 263 50.75 -64.38 24.48
N ARG A 264 51.93 -64.33 25.10
CA ARG A 264 52.14 -64.87 26.44
C ARG A 264 51.17 -64.28 27.48
N GLN A 265 50.91 -62.98 27.43
CA GLN A 265 50.02 -62.31 28.38
C GLN A 265 48.59 -62.83 28.28
N GLU A 266 48.07 -62.99 27.07
CA GLU A 266 46.72 -63.50 26.85
C GLU A 266 46.61 -65.00 27.18
N LEU A 267 47.67 -65.78 26.94
CA LEU A 267 47.76 -67.17 27.36
C LEU A 267 47.69 -67.31 28.89
N GLU A 268 48.52 -66.55 29.61
CA GLU A 268 48.54 -66.52 31.08
C GLU A 268 47.18 -66.10 31.65
N ARG A 269 46.55 -65.09 31.04
CA ARG A 269 45.21 -64.63 31.40
C ARG A 269 44.16 -65.74 31.23
N ARG A 270 44.15 -66.45 30.09
CA ARG A 270 43.21 -67.56 29.83
C ARG A 270 43.45 -68.75 30.76
N LEU A 271 44.72 -69.09 31.01
CA LEU A 271 45.08 -70.16 31.94
C LEU A 271 44.58 -69.84 33.36
N GLN A 272 44.78 -68.62 33.83
CA GLN A 272 44.30 -68.19 35.15
C GLN A 272 42.78 -68.22 35.25
N GLN A 273 42.05 -67.84 34.18
CA GLN A 273 40.59 -67.97 34.12
C GLN A 273 40.14 -69.43 34.16
N ALA A 274 40.75 -70.33 33.38
CA ALA A 274 40.42 -71.75 33.41
C ALA A 274 40.68 -72.35 34.79
N LEU A 275 41.78 -71.98 35.45
CA LEU A 275 42.09 -72.43 36.81
C LEU A 275 41.10 -71.91 37.86
N GLN A 276 40.58 -70.69 37.70
CA GLN A 276 39.51 -70.16 38.56
C GLN A 276 38.20 -70.92 38.33
N ASP A 277 37.86 -71.21 37.09
CA ASP A 277 36.64 -71.93 36.72
C ASP A 277 36.64 -73.37 37.26
N VAL A 278 37.78 -74.07 37.19
CA VAL A 278 37.97 -75.39 37.84
C VAL A 278 37.71 -75.30 39.34
N LYS A 279 38.21 -74.25 40.00
CA LYS A 279 38.05 -74.04 41.46
C LYS A 279 36.60 -73.74 41.85
N GLN A 280 35.88 -72.96 41.04
CA GLN A 280 34.52 -72.52 41.36
C GLN A 280 33.45 -73.52 40.92
N HIS A 281 33.61 -74.15 39.74
CA HIS A 281 32.57 -74.95 39.10
C HIS A 281 32.93 -76.44 38.97
N ARG A 282 34.08 -76.89 39.52
CA ARG A 282 34.62 -78.25 39.33
C ARG A 282 34.66 -78.69 37.85
N ALA A 283 34.87 -77.73 36.95
CA ALA A 283 34.99 -77.98 35.52
C ALA A 283 36.32 -78.69 35.21
N ASN A 284 36.32 -79.62 34.25
CA ASN A 284 37.53 -80.26 33.74
C ASN A 284 37.97 -79.55 32.46
N HIS A 285 39.18 -79.00 32.45
CA HIS A 285 39.80 -78.36 31.28
C HIS A 285 41.03 -79.16 30.84
N VAL A 286 41.29 -79.24 29.52
CA VAL A 286 42.43 -79.96 28.95
C VAL A 286 43.43 -78.96 28.36
N PHE A 287 44.71 -79.07 28.75
CA PHE A 287 45.78 -78.25 28.20
C PHE A 287 46.62 -79.08 27.22
N CYS A 288 46.47 -78.81 25.94
CA CYS A 288 47.26 -79.44 24.88
C CYS A 288 48.42 -78.51 24.48
N TYR A 289 49.64 -79.05 24.40
CA TYR A 289 50.82 -78.36 23.88
C TYR A 289 51.46 -79.22 22.79
N MET A 290 52.09 -78.59 21.80
CA MET A 290 52.89 -79.22 20.75
C MET A 290 54.32 -78.72 20.82
#